data_AF-A0A7Y2FG75-F1
#
_entry.id   AF-A0A7Y2FG75-F1
#
_cell.length_a   1.000
_cell.length_b   1.000
_cell.length_c   1.000
_cell.angle_alpha   90.00
_cell.angle_beta   90.00
_cell.angle_gamma   90.00
#
_symmetry.space_group_name_H-M   'P 1'
#
loop_
_entity.id
_entity.type
_entity.pdbx_description
1 polymer ?
#
loop_
_entity_poly.entity_id
_entity_poly.type
_entity_poly.pdbx_seq_one_letter_code
_entity_poly.pdbx_strand_id
1 'polypeptide(L)'
;MATSLHSHADARAPIEACVHCDLPIPRARSERGSRFCCAGCEVVHGLLREEGLTRYYDLKNGPTAPVRTGGSSPLAWLDAAMAESPVDEKGTSCRLKLDVQGVH
;
A
#
# COMPACT_ATOMS: atom_id res chain seq x y z
N MET A 1 -0.81 20.24 -53.35
CA MET A 1 -0.59 21.06 -52.14
C MET A 1 -0.85 20.17 -50.94
N ALA A 2 0.21 19.74 -50.27
CA ALA A 2 0.14 18.77 -49.18
C ALA A 2 -0.34 19.45 -47.89
N THR A 3 -1.38 18.89 -47.28
CA THR A 3 -1.97 19.30 -46.00
C THR A 3 -1.00 19.01 -44.86
N SER A 4 -0.58 20.07 -44.18
CA SER A 4 0.30 20.02 -43.00
C SER A 4 -0.44 19.39 -41.82
N LEU A 5 0.02 18.22 -41.38
CA LEU A 5 -0.42 17.53 -40.17
C LEU A 5 0.09 18.31 -38.95
N HIS A 6 -0.83 18.88 -38.18
CA HIS A 6 -0.51 19.45 -36.87
C HIS A 6 -0.17 18.32 -35.90
N SER A 7 1.09 18.25 -35.49
CA SER A 7 1.57 17.36 -34.43
C SER A 7 1.26 18.00 -33.07
N HIS A 8 0.28 17.48 -32.35
CA HIS A 8 0.15 17.74 -30.92
C HIS A 8 1.06 16.77 -30.18
N ALA A 9 2.27 17.21 -29.88
CA ALA A 9 3.14 16.55 -28.91
C ALA A 9 2.45 16.60 -27.53
N ASP A 10 1.86 15.48 -27.14
CA ASP A 10 1.19 15.32 -25.86
C ASP A 10 2.26 15.22 -24.76
N ALA A 11 2.68 16.37 -24.23
CA ALA A 11 3.64 16.48 -23.13
C ALA A 11 2.98 15.98 -21.84
N ARG A 12 2.95 14.66 -21.63
CA ARG A 12 2.53 14.08 -20.35
C ARG A 12 3.56 14.49 -19.29
N ALA A 13 3.13 15.26 -18.28
CA ALA A 13 3.96 15.62 -17.14
C ALA A 13 4.59 14.35 -16.51
N PRO A 14 5.85 14.41 -16.05
CA PRO A 14 6.51 13.25 -15.47
C PRO A 14 5.73 12.79 -14.25
N ILE A 15 5.41 11.49 -14.22
CA ILE A 15 4.79 10.86 -13.06
C ILE A 15 5.85 10.79 -11.97
N GLU A 16 5.72 11.60 -10.92
CA GLU A 16 6.62 11.56 -9.77
C GLU A 16 6.64 10.15 -9.16
N ALA A 17 7.84 9.62 -8.92
CA ALA A 17 8.03 8.31 -8.31
C ALA A 17 8.12 8.42 -6.79
N CYS A 18 7.54 7.46 -6.08
CA CYS A 18 7.60 7.36 -4.64
C CYS A 18 9.05 7.16 -4.17
N VAL A 19 9.48 7.98 -3.21
CA VAL A 19 10.87 7.94 -2.70
C VAL A 19 11.21 6.68 -1.90
N HIS A 20 10.20 5.85 -1.57
CA HIS A 20 10.40 4.60 -0.87
C HIS A 20 10.46 3.40 -1.82
N CYS A 21 9.43 3.26 -2.67
CA CYS A 21 9.18 2.04 -3.42
C CYS A 21 9.29 2.18 -4.95
N ASP A 22 9.62 3.38 -5.44
CA ASP A 22 9.77 3.76 -6.86
C ASP A 22 8.52 3.61 -7.74
N LEU A 23 7.36 3.30 -7.15
CA LEU A 23 6.12 3.31 -7.90
C LEU A 23 5.61 4.74 -8.15
N PRO A 24 4.86 4.94 -9.25
CA PRO A 24 4.06 6.15 -9.48
C PRO A 24 3.30 6.65 -8.25
N ILE A 25 3.45 7.94 -7.93
CA ILE A 25 2.61 8.60 -6.94
C ILE A 25 1.22 8.84 -7.57
N PRO A 26 0.12 8.38 -6.95
CA PRO A 26 -1.22 8.64 -7.45
C PRO A 26 -1.48 10.15 -7.56
N ARG A 27 -2.13 10.59 -8.65
CA ARG A 27 -2.42 12.01 -8.92
C ARG A 27 -3.02 12.74 -7.71
N ALA A 28 -4.01 12.13 -7.07
CA ALA A 28 -4.66 12.71 -5.88
C ALA A 28 -3.66 12.99 -4.74
N ARG A 29 -2.58 12.19 -4.61
CA ARG A 29 -1.53 12.42 -3.62
C ARG A 29 -0.47 13.41 -4.12
N SER A 30 -0.07 13.34 -5.39
CA SER A 30 0.94 14.28 -5.93
C SER A 30 0.40 15.72 -5.98
N GLU A 31 -0.89 15.92 -6.28
CA GLU A 31 -1.55 17.24 -6.22
C GLU A 31 -1.55 17.86 -4.81
N ARG A 32 -1.38 17.04 -3.77
CA ARG A 32 -1.22 17.48 -2.38
C ARG A 32 0.26 17.62 -1.97
N GLY A 33 1.20 17.50 -2.90
CA GLY A 33 2.64 17.56 -2.63
C GLY A 33 3.22 16.34 -1.93
N SER A 34 2.52 15.19 -1.94
CA SER A 34 3.04 13.96 -1.35
C SER A 34 4.24 13.43 -2.13
N ARG A 35 5.29 12.99 -1.43
CA ARG A 35 6.43 12.26 -1.99
C ARG A 35 6.25 10.73 -1.98
N PHE A 36 5.08 10.26 -1.51
CA PHE A 36 4.77 8.85 -1.30
C PHE A 36 3.50 8.41 -2.02
N CYS A 37 3.50 7.18 -2.53
CA CYS A 37 2.33 6.59 -3.20
C CYS A 37 1.21 6.16 -2.24
N CYS A 38 1.52 5.88 -0.96
CA CYS A 38 0.55 5.51 0.07
C CYS A 38 1.06 5.89 1.48
N ALA A 39 0.18 5.82 2.49
CA ALA A 39 0.55 6.11 3.89
C ALA A 39 1.57 5.11 4.45
N GLY A 40 1.48 3.83 4.05
CA GLY A 40 2.46 2.82 4.47
C GLY A 40 3.89 3.15 4.02
N CYS A 41 4.05 3.70 2.81
CA CYS A 41 5.37 4.11 2.32
C CYS A 41 5.97 5.28 3.11
N GLU A 42 5.13 6.21 3.56
CA GLU A 42 5.53 7.33 4.40
C GLU A 42 6.01 6.83 5.78
N VAL A 43 5.24 5.95 6.41
CA VAL A 43 5.58 5.34 7.71
C VAL A 43 6.88 4.54 7.64
N VAL A 44 7.03 3.63 6.67
CA VAL A 44 8.24 2.80 6.56
C VAL A 44 9.46 3.65 6.21
N HIS A 45 9.31 4.66 5.35
CA HIS A 45 10.40 5.59 5.07
C HIS A 45 10.86 6.34 6.33
N GLY A 46 9.93 6.81 7.16
CA GLY A 46 10.23 7.42 8.47
C GLY A 46 10.99 6.46 9.37
N LEU A 47 10.43 5.26 9.59
CA LEU A 47 11.04 4.23 10.43
C LEU A 47 12.46 3.87 10.01
N LEU A 48 12.69 3.64 8.71
CA LEU A 48 14.02 3.31 8.18
C LEU A 48 15.02 4.42 8.45
N ARG A 49 14.59 5.69 8.42
CA ARG A 49 15.46 6.84 8.71
C ARG A 49 15.74 6.97 10.19
N GLU A 50 14.70 6.85 11.02
CA GLU A 50 14.78 6.98 12.48
C GLU A 50 15.69 5.89 13.08
N GLU A 51 15.60 4.66 12.57
CA GLU A 51 16.39 3.50 13.04
C GLU A 51 17.76 3.35 12.35
N GLY A 52 18.15 4.27 11.46
CA GLY A 52 19.43 4.19 10.74
C GLY A 52 19.52 3.02 9.75
N LEU A 53 18.38 2.51 9.29
CA LEU A 53 18.26 1.36 8.38
C LEU A 53 18.19 1.77 6.89
N THR A 54 18.65 2.97 6.54
CA THR A 54 18.56 3.50 5.17
C THR A 54 19.38 2.71 4.14
N ARG A 55 20.32 1.85 4.57
CA ARG A 55 21.02 0.88 3.69
C ARG A 55 20.04 -0.04 2.95
N TYR A 56 18.81 -0.16 3.44
CA TYR A 56 17.70 -0.76 2.69
C TYR A 56 17.64 -0.30 1.22
N TYR A 57 17.85 1.00 0.94
CA TYR A 57 17.74 1.55 -0.42
C TYR A 57 18.86 1.09 -1.34
N ASP A 58 20.06 0.82 -0.81
CA ASP A 58 21.19 0.28 -1.58
C ASP A 58 21.00 -1.21 -1.90
N LEU A 59 20.29 -1.91 -1.01
CA LEU A 59 20.04 -3.35 -1.11
C LEU A 59 18.82 -3.70 -1.96
N LYS A 60 17.88 -2.76 -2.13
CA LYS A 60 16.65 -3.02 -2.86
C LYS A 60 16.97 -3.21 -4.36
N ASN A 61 16.44 -4.27 -4.94
CA ASN A 61 16.58 -4.55 -6.37
C ASN A 61 15.32 -4.13 -7.12
N GLY A 62 15.22 -2.83 -7.40
CA GLY A 62 14.12 -2.23 -8.18
C GLY A 62 12.86 -1.90 -7.38
N PRO A 63 11.76 -1.57 -8.08
CA PRO A 63 10.51 -1.14 -7.45
C PRO A 63 9.89 -2.25 -6.60
N THR A 64 9.43 -1.89 -5.41
CA THR A 64 8.77 -2.81 -4.48
C THR A 64 7.28 -2.49 -4.39
N ALA A 65 6.42 -3.37 -4.86
CA ALA A 65 5.00 -3.11 -4.75
C ALA A 65 4.56 -3.12 -3.26
N PRO A 66 3.79 -2.12 -2.80
CA PRO A 66 3.18 -2.19 -1.48
C PRO A 66 2.22 -3.38 -1.43
N VAL A 67 2.01 -3.91 -0.23
CA VAL A 67 0.95 -4.91 0.00
C VAL A 67 -0.36 -4.32 -0.51
N ARG A 68 -0.96 -4.99 -1.50
CA ARG A 68 -2.23 -4.55 -2.08
C ARG A 68 -3.31 -4.64 -1.02
N THR A 69 -3.83 -3.50 -0.59
CA THR A 69 -5.08 -3.43 0.17
C THR A 69 -6.24 -3.59 -0.82
N GLY A 70 -6.43 -4.81 -1.34
CA GLY A 70 -7.44 -5.09 -2.36
C GLY A 70 -7.42 -6.54 -2.80
N GLY A 71 -8.44 -7.29 -2.35
CA GLY A 71 -8.66 -8.71 -2.54
C GLY A 71 -9.90 -9.12 -1.74
N SER A 72 -10.20 -10.43 -1.63
CA SER A 72 -11.14 -10.93 -0.61
C SER A 72 -10.79 -10.30 0.74
N SER A 73 -11.79 -10.05 1.58
CA SER A 73 -11.56 -9.56 2.94
C SER A 73 -10.43 -10.38 3.55
N PRO A 74 -9.31 -9.77 4.00
CA PRO A 74 -8.22 -10.51 4.64
C PRO A 74 -8.70 -11.23 5.92
N LEU A 75 -9.95 -10.98 6.31
CA LEU A 75 -10.65 -11.54 7.44
C LEU A 75 -11.79 -12.49 7.01
N ALA A 76 -11.86 -12.96 5.76
CA ALA A 76 -12.89 -13.92 5.36
C ALA A 76 -12.85 -15.22 6.20
N TRP A 77 -11.65 -15.60 6.68
CA TRP A 77 -11.48 -16.70 7.63
C TRP A 77 -12.10 -16.38 9.00
N LEU A 78 -12.17 -15.10 9.39
CA LEU A 78 -12.73 -14.66 10.67
C LEU A 78 -14.25 -14.85 10.67
N ASP A 79 -14.92 -14.61 9.54
CA ASP A 79 -16.36 -14.84 9.40
C ASP A 79 -16.72 -16.31 9.65
N ALA A 80 -15.93 -17.24 9.08
CA ALA A 80 -16.09 -18.68 9.35
C ALA A 80 -15.80 -19.02 10.82
N ALA A 81 -14.71 -18.49 11.38
CA ALA A 81 -14.35 -18.73 12.78
C ALA A 81 -15.42 -18.21 13.77
N MET A 82 -16.03 -17.05 13.47
CA MET A 82 -17.13 -16.50 14.26
C MET A 82 -18.40 -17.36 14.17
N ALA A 83 -18.72 -17.90 12.99
CA ALA A 83 -19.88 -18.76 12.78
C ALA A 83 -19.79 -20.10 13.55
N GLU A 84 -18.58 -20.61 13.74
CA GLU A 84 -18.32 -21.85 14.50
C GLU A 84 -18.22 -21.62 16.02
N SER A 85 -18.13 -20.37 16.46
CA SER A 85 -17.90 -20.03 17.85
C SER A 85 -19.20 -19.90 18.65
N PRO A 86 -19.25 -20.41 19.90
CA PRO A 86 -20.38 -20.20 20.78
C PRO A 86 -20.61 -18.69 21.02
N VAL A 87 -21.85 -18.27 20.82
CA VAL A 87 -22.31 -16.92 21.18
C VAL A 87 -22.74 -16.87 22.64
N ASP A 88 -22.68 -15.68 23.25
CA ASP A 88 -23.25 -15.44 24.56
C ASP A 88 -24.77 -15.68 24.59
N GLU A 89 -25.36 -15.69 25.79
CA GLU A 89 -26.81 -15.90 25.99
C GLU A 89 -27.69 -14.89 25.22
N LYS A 90 -27.14 -13.72 24.89
CA LYS A 90 -27.84 -12.63 24.20
C LYS A 90 -27.63 -12.67 22.68
N GLY A 91 -26.77 -13.57 22.18
CA GLY A 91 -26.38 -13.64 20.76
C GLY A 91 -25.56 -12.44 20.28
N THR A 92 -24.98 -11.65 21.19
CA THR A 92 -24.35 -10.35 20.86
C THR A 92 -22.84 -10.40 20.73
N SER A 93 -22.20 -11.40 21.32
CA SER A 93 -20.74 -11.56 21.27
C SER A 93 -20.34 -13.03 21.25
N CYS A 94 -19.18 -13.33 20.66
CA CYS A 94 -18.55 -14.65 20.73
C CYS A 94 -17.10 -14.50 21.22
N ARG A 95 -16.56 -15.57 21.80
CA ARG A 95 -15.15 -15.63 22.22
C ARG A 95 -14.37 -16.49 21.23
N LEU A 96 -13.38 -15.89 20.61
CA LEU A 96 -12.42 -16.58 19.72
C LEU A 96 -11.09 -16.79 20.42
N LYS A 97 -10.44 -17.93 20.15
CA LYS A 97 -9.05 -18.18 20.51
C LYS A 97 -8.24 -18.29 19.22
N LEU A 98 -7.26 -17.40 19.06
CA LEU A 98 -6.48 -17.26 17.84
C LEU A 98 -5.00 -17.28 18.18
N ASP A 99 -4.19 -17.89 17.31
CA ASP A 99 -2.74 -17.84 17.42
C ASP A 99 -2.18 -16.66 16.64
N VAL A 100 -1.37 -15.83 17.30
CA VAL A 100 -0.70 -14.70 16.66
C VAL A 100 0.61 -15.21 16.06
N GLN A 101 0.67 -15.27 14.74
CA GLN A 101 1.87 -15.69 14.01
C GLN A 101 2.89 -14.54 13.93
N GLY A 102 4.18 -14.86 14.03
CA GLY A 102 5.27 -13.91 13.77
C GLY A 102 5.62 -12.97 14.93
N VAL A 103 5.11 -13.21 16.13
CA VAL A 103 5.60 -12.56 17.36
C VAL A 103 6.59 -13.54 18.02
N HIS A 104 7.88 -13.18 17.98
CA HIS A 104 8.99 -13.93 18.58
C HIS A 104 9.62 -13.13 19.71
#